data_AF-A0A916QLF2-F1
#
_entry.id   AF-A0A916QLF2-F1
#
_cell.length_a   1.000
_cell.length_b   1.000
_cell.length_c   1.000
_cell.angle_alpha   90.00
_cell.angle_beta   90.00
_cell.angle_gamma   90.00
#
_symmetry.space_group_name_H-M   'P 1'
#
loop_
_entity.id
_entity.type
_entity.pdbx_description
1 polymer ?
#
loop_
_entity_poly.entity_id
_entity_poly.type
_entity_poly.pdbx_seq_one_letter_code
_entity_poly.pdbx_strand_id
1 'polypeptide(L)'
;MWKTQGLKQALDHYGFDAAFGGARRDEEKSRAKERIFSFRSANHRWDPKNQRPEVWSRYNGLKMPGESIRVFPLSNWTELDIWQYILTEGISIVPLYLAANRPVVQRNGTWIMIDDERMPLNPGEQPQMKSVRFRTLGCYPLSGAIESNASTLTDIIQEMLLSTTSERQGRLIDFDQAASMEKKKQEGYF
;
A
#
# COMPACT_ATOMS: atom_id res chain seq x y z
N MET A 1 -16.88 6.30 2.80
CA MET A 1 -17.58 5.47 1.79
C MET A 1 -16.70 5.09 0.59
N TRP A 2 -15.52 5.69 0.41
CA TRP A 2 -14.87 5.76 -0.92
C TRP A 2 -13.96 4.59 -1.35
N LYS A 3 -13.39 3.80 -0.42
CA LYS A 3 -12.45 2.72 -0.77
C LYS A 3 -13.12 1.34 -0.75
N THR A 4 -13.42 0.85 0.45
CA THR A 4 -13.93 -0.52 0.66
C THR A 4 -15.29 -0.75 -0.01
N GLN A 5 -16.23 0.17 0.12
CA GLN A 5 -17.57 -0.01 -0.45
C GLN A 5 -17.58 0.15 -1.97
N GLY A 6 -16.82 1.13 -2.50
CA GLY A 6 -16.69 1.31 -3.96
C GLY A 6 -16.12 0.07 -4.65
N LEU A 7 -15.08 -0.54 -4.07
CA LEU A 7 -14.53 -1.80 -4.59
C LEU A 7 -15.56 -2.92 -4.58
N LYS A 8 -16.29 -3.12 -3.46
CA LYS A 8 -17.31 -4.17 -3.36
C LYS A 8 -18.39 -4.01 -4.43
N GLN A 9 -18.90 -2.79 -4.57
CA GLN A 9 -19.90 -2.47 -5.59
C GLN A 9 -19.40 -2.78 -7.01
N ALA A 10 -18.16 -2.46 -7.34
CA ALA A 10 -17.59 -2.79 -8.65
C ALA A 10 -17.49 -4.31 -8.86
N LEU A 11 -17.01 -5.05 -7.86
CA LEU A 11 -16.89 -6.51 -7.96
C LEU A 11 -18.26 -7.18 -8.16
N ASP A 12 -19.29 -6.71 -7.44
CA ASP A 12 -20.65 -7.23 -7.57
C ASP A 12 -21.27 -6.85 -8.92
N HIS A 13 -21.11 -5.60 -9.34
CA HIS A 13 -21.70 -5.09 -10.57
C HIS A 13 -21.17 -5.81 -11.81
N TYR A 14 -19.87 -6.09 -11.86
CA TYR A 14 -19.22 -6.77 -12.99
C TYR A 14 -19.13 -8.29 -12.82
N GLY A 15 -19.52 -8.83 -11.66
CA GLY A 15 -19.48 -10.27 -11.38
C GLY A 15 -18.05 -10.84 -11.35
N PHE A 16 -17.07 -10.08 -10.84
CA PHE A 16 -15.69 -10.52 -10.81
C PHE A 16 -15.45 -11.60 -9.74
N ASP A 17 -15.01 -12.75 -10.20
CA ASP A 17 -14.69 -13.90 -9.35
C ASP A 17 -13.32 -13.82 -8.68
N ALA A 18 -12.39 -13.08 -9.28
CA ALA A 18 -11.04 -12.89 -8.76
C ALA A 18 -10.58 -11.44 -9.00
N ALA A 19 -9.80 -10.91 -8.05
CA ALA A 19 -9.18 -9.60 -8.19
C ALA A 19 -7.72 -9.65 -7.75
N PHE A 20 -6.83 -9.15 -8.60
CA PHE A 20 -5.41 -9.02 -8.27
C PHE A 20 -5.16 -7.79 -7.40
N GLY A 21 -4.44 -7.98 -6.30
CA GLY A 21 -3.98 -6.92 -5.40
C GLY A 21 -2.46 -6.85 -5.41
N GLY A 22 -1.94 -5.62 -5.35
CA GLY A 22 -0.49 -5.35 -5.29
C GLY A 22 0.11 -5.38 -3.89
N ALA A 23 -0.61 -5.90 -2.89
CA ALA A 23 -0.10 -5.95 -1.51
C ALA A 23 1.03 -6.98 -1.36
N ARG A 24 1.98 -6.66 -0.47
CA ARG A 24 3.17 -7.48 -0.21
C ARG A 24 3.37 -7.68 1.28
N ARG A 25 4.03 -8.78 1.66
CA ARG A 25 4.20 -9.18 3.07
C ARG A 25 5.20 -8.30 3.81
N ASP A 26 6.17 -7.71 3.12
CA ASP A 26 7.19 -6.82 3.68
C ASP A 26 6.66 -5.40 3.98
N GLU A 27 5.54 -5.00 3.37
CA GLU A 27 4.96 -3.66 3.56
C GLU A 27 4.60 -3.36 5.02
N GLU A 28 4.11 -4.36 5.76
CA GLU A 28 3.61 -4.18 7.13
C GLU A 28 3.63 -5.49 7.93
N LYS A 29 3.99 -5.44 9.21
CA LYS A 29 4.10 -6.62 10.09
C LYS A 29 2.82 -7.47 10.14
N SER A 30 1.64 -6.83 10.06
CA SER A 30 0.34 -7.51 10.07
C SER A 30 0.10 -8.38 8.82
N ARG A 31 0.79 -8.07 7.72
CA ARG A 31 0.69 -8.80 6.44
C ARG A 31 1.61 -10.01 6.34
N ALA A 32 2.52 -10.21 7.30
CA ALA A 32 3.47 -11.33 7.28
C ALA A 32 2.81 -12.72 7.19
N LYS A 33 1.54 -12.85 7.63
CA LYS A 33 0.75 -14.09 7.58
C LYS A 33 -0.22 -14.14 6.40
N GLU A 34 -0.16 -13.18 5.46
CA GLU A 34 -1.05 -13.16 4.30
C GLU A 34 -0.74 -14.29 3.33
N ARG A 35 -1.80 -14.86 2.76
CA ARG A 35 -1.76 -15.88 1.71
C ARG A 35 -1.78 -15.21 0.35
N ILE A 36 -1.31 -15.90 -0.68
CA ILE A 36 -1.42 -15.43 -2.06
C ILE A 36 -2.89 -15.43 -2.47
N PHE A 37 -3.67 -16.44 -2.07
CA PHE A 37 -5.11 -16.56 -2.33
C PHE A 37 -5.88 -16.28 -1.04
N SER A 38 -6.67 -15.22 -1.05
CA SER A 38 -7.54 -14.81 0.05
C SER A 38 -9.01 -14.97 -0.37
N PHE A 39 -9.67 -15.98 0.18
CA PHE A 39 -11.06 -16.30 -0.14
C PHE A 39 -12.02 -15.34 0.56
N ARG A 40 -13.04 -14.90 -0.17
CA ARG A 40 -14.12 -14.02 0.30
C ARG A 40 -15.47 -14.67 0.03
N SER A 41 -16.35 -14.65 1.02
CA SER A 41 -17.73 -15.11 0.88
C SER A 41 -18.55 -14.20 -0.05
N ALA A 42 -19.78 -14.59 -0.37
CA ALA A 42 -20.71 -13.76 -1.15
C ALA A 42 -20.96 -12.37 -0.58
N ASN A 43 -20.79 -12.19 0.74
CA ASN A 43 -20.90 -10.88 1.40
C ASN A 43 -19.55 -10.14 1.50
N HIS A 44 -18.56 -10.55 0.70
CA HIS A 44 -17.16 -10.07 0.71
C HIS A 44 -16.43 -10.23 2.05
N ARG A 45 -16.90 -11.11 2.94
CA ARG A 45 -16.27 -11.33 4.25
C ARG A 45 -15.14 -12.33 4.14
N TRP A 46 -14.09 -12.10 4.93
CA TRP A 46 -12.99 -13.04 5.10
C TRP A 46 -13.26 -13.96 6.29
N ASP A 47 -13.07 -15.27 6.10
CA ASP A 47 -13.17 -16.29 7.15
C ASP A 47 -11.84 -17.06 7.22
N PRO A 48 -11.15 -17.09 8.39
CA PRO A 48 -9.93 -17.86 8.58
C PRO A 48 -10.07 -19.35 8.21
N LYS A 49 -11.22 -19.97 8.48
CA LYS A 49 -11.44 -21.41 8.27
C LYS A 49 -11.55 -21.79 6.79
N ASN A 50 -11.98 -20.84 5.95
CA ASN A 50 -12.11 -21.05 4.51
C ASN A 50 -10.80 -20.80 3.75
N GLN A 51 -9.74 -20.39 4.45
CA GLN A 51 -8.44 -20.19 3.82
C GLN A 51 -7.71 -21.52 3.66
N ARG A 52 -7.06 -21.69 2.50
CA ARG A 52 -6.49 -22.97 2.10
C ARG A 52 -4.98 -22.99 2.27
N PRO A 53 -4.39 -24.14 2.64
CA PRO A 53 -2.94 -24.33 2.57
C PRO A 53 -2.41 -24.08 1.15
N GLU A 54 -1.28 -23.38 1.06
CA GLU A 54 -0.57 -23.11 -0.19
C GLU A 54 0.75 -23.88 -0.11
N VAL A 55 0.77 -25.11 -0.64
CA VAL A 55 1.95 -25.99 -0.55
C VAL A 55 2.73 -25.88 -1.86
N TRP A 56 4.02 -25.56 -1.76
CA TRP A 56 4.87 -25.24 -2.92
C TRP A 56 4.29 -24.09 -3.76
N SER A 57 4.22 -24.28 -5.08
CA SER A 57 3.61 -23.35 -6.04
C SER A 57 2.25 -23.84 -6.54
N ARG A 58 1.56 -24.67 -5.74
CA ARG A 58 0.21 -25.18 -6.07
C ARG A 58 -0.85 -24.37 -5.33
N TYR A 59 -1.75 -23.78 -6.10
CA TYR A 59 -2.85 -22.96 -5.59
C TYR A 59 -4.18 -23.64 -5.88
N ASN A 60 -5.01 -23.83 -4.86
CA ASN A 60 -6.36 -24.34 -5.03
C ASN A 60 -7.33 -23.17 -5.23
N GLY A 61 -7.63 -22.84 -6.48
CA GLY A 61 -8.55 -21.76 -6.86
C GLY A 61 -10.04 -22.13 -6.93
N LEU A 62 -10.43 -23.35 -6.55
CA LEU A 62 -11.84 -23.76 -6.61
C LEU A 62 -12.69 -22.85 -5.73
N LYS A 63 -13.85 -22.38 -6.19
CA LYS A 63 -14.71 -21.51 -5.38
C LYS A 63 -16.15 -21.99 -5.46
N MET A 64 -16.95 -21.68 -4.45
CA MET A 64 -18.39 -21.87 -4.53
C MET A 64 -19.06 -20.72 -5.31
N PRO A 65 -20.27 -20.94 -5.86
CA PRO A 65 -21.05 -19.86 -6.45
C PRO A 65 -21.21 -18.67 -5.47
N GLY A 66 -20.98 -17.46 -5.97
CA GLY A 66 -21.01 -16.23 -5.16
C GLY A 66 -19.73 -15.93 -4.37
N GLU A 67 -18.79 -16.88 -4.21
CA GLU A 67 -17.49 -16.57 -3.62
C GLU A 67 -16.58 -15.85 -4.61
N SER A 68 -15.68 -15.02 -4.08
CA SER A 68 -14.62 -14.37 -4.85
C SER A 68 -13.26 -14.52 -4.17
N ILE A 69 -12.19 -14.35 -4.93
CA ILE A 69 -10.81 -14.50 -4.45
C ILE A 69 -10.07 -13.17 -4.61
N ARG A 70 -9.27 -12.78 -3.62
CA ARG A 70 -8.23 -11.76 -3.78
C ARG A 70 -6.89 -12.47 -3.96
N VAL A 71 -6.18 -12.15 -5.04
CA VAL A 71 -4.92 -12.79 -5.41
C VAL A 71 -3.79 -11.79 -5.30
N PHE A 72 -2.69 -12.15 -4.64
CA PHE A 72 -1.56 -11.26 -4.37
C PHE A 72 -0.26 -11.81 -4.97
N PRO A 73 -0.03 -11.67 -6.29
CA PRO A 73 1.13 -12.26 -6.97
C PRO A 73 2.47 -11.77 -6.44
N LEU A 74 2.50 -10.53 -5.97
CA LEU A 74 3.71 -9.87 -5.47
C LEU A 74 3.96 -10.14 -3.98
N SER A 75 3.20 -11.03 -3.34
CA SER A 75 3.28 -11.26 -1.88
C SER A 75 4.70 -11.49 -1.34
N ASN A 76 5.55 -12.14 -2.15
CA ASN A 76 6.93 -12.50 -1.79
C ASN A 76 7.97 -11.49 -2.28
N TRP A 77 7.56 -10.44 -2.98
CA TRP A 77 8.45 -9.41 -3.48
C TRP A 77 8.73 -8.39 -2.38
N THR A 78 9.99 -8.01 -2.24
CA THR A 78 10.42 -6.89 -1.43
C THR A 78 10.28 -5.58 -2.19
N GLU A 79 10.35 -4.45 -1.48
CA GLU A 79 10.36 -3.14 -2.14
C GLU A 79 11.53 -3.03 -3.12
N LEU A 80 12.68 -3.63 -2.80
CA LEU A 80 13.85 -3.63 -3.68
C LEU A 80 13.57 -4.37 -4.99
N ASP A 81 12.91 -5.53 -4.91
CA ASP A 81 12.54 -6.31 -6.10
C ASP A 81 11.61 -5.51 -7.02
N ILE A 82 10.68 -4.74 -6.44
CA ILE A 82 9.75 -3.88 -7.20
C ILE A 82 10.53 -2.80 -7.96
N TRP A 83 11.43 -2.07 -7.29
CA TRP A 83 12.20 -1.02 -7.95
C TRP A 83 13.16 -1.56 -9.01
N GLN A 84 13.82 -2.69 -8.74
CA GLN A 84 14.68 -3.35 -9.72
C GLN A 84 13.91 -3.80 -10.96
N TYR A 85 12.69 -4.32 -10.78
CA TYR A 85 11.85 -4.72 -11.90
C TYR A 85 11.34 -3.53 -12.71
N ILE A 86 10.90 -2.45 -12.04
CA ILE A 86 10.52 -1.20 -12.71
C ILE A 86 11.67 -0.66 -13.57
N LEU A 87 12.89 -0.68 -13.03
CA LEU A 87 14.08 -0.24 -13.75
C LEU A 87 14.39 -1.15 -14.96
N THR A 88 14.36 -2.47 -14.77
CA THR A 88 14.71 -3.45 -15.80
C THR A 88 13.71 -3.43 -16.95
N GLU A 89 12.42 -3.34 -16.64
CA GLU A 89 11.33 -3.35 -17.62
C GLU A 89 11.01 -1.94 -18.17
N GLY A 90 11.69 -0.89 -17.69
CA GLY A 90 11.46 0.48 -18.13
C GLY A 90 10.04 1.00 -17.84
N ILE A 91 9.46 0.58 -16.71
CA ILE A 91 8.09 0.96 -16.34
C ILE A 91 8.06 2.42 -15.88
N SER A 92 7.15 3.20 -16.45
CA SER A 92 6.96 4.60 -16.05
C SER A 92 6.42 4.71 -14.63
N ILE A 93 6.96 5.65 -13.85
CA ILE A 93 6.55 5.91 -12.47
C ILE A 93 6.01 7.32 -12.29
N VAL A 94 5.21 7.51 -11.24
CA VAL A 94 4.70 8.83 -10.86
C VAL A 94 5.84 9.69 -10.31
N PRO A 95 5.99 10.97 -10.72
CA PRO A 95 7.10 11.84 -10.27
C PRO A 95 7.20 12.06 -8.75
N LEU A 96 6.12 11.82 -7.99
CA LEU A 96 6.13 11.90 -6.53
C LEU A 96 7.02 10.84 -5.86
N TYR A 97 7.31 9.73 -6.55
CA TYR A 97 8.28 8.75 -6.06
C TYR A 97 9.72 9.26 -6.11
N LEU A 98 10.01 10.24 -6.98
CA LEU A 98 11.32 10.87 -7.11
C LEU A 98 11.44 12.08 -6.18
N ALA A 99 12.63 12.29 -5.62
CA ALA A 99 12.94 13.44 -4.80
C ALA A 99 12.87 14.73 -5.62
N ALA A 100 12.20 15.73 -5.06
CA ALA A 100 12.18 17.08 -5.59
C ALA A 100 11.94 18.07 -4.45
N ASN A 101 12.36 19.33 -4.66
CA ASN A 101 12.08 20.41 -3.74
C ASN A 101 10.58 20.70 -3.71
N ARG A 102 9.94 20.42 -2.58
CA ARG A 102 8.49 20.59 -2.36
C ARG A 102 8.24 21.36 -1.06
N PRO A 103 7.17 22.17 -1.00
CA PRO A 103 6.76 22.81 0.24
C PRO A 103 6.15 21.75 1.17
N VAL A 104 6.70 21.63 2.38
CA VAL A 104 6.26 20.68 3.39
C VAL A 104 6.08 21.34 4.75
N VAL A 105 5.20 20.78 5.57
CA VAL A 105 5.08 21.09 7.00
C VAL A 105 5.25 19.82 7.83
N GLN A 106 5.82 19.96 9.02
CA GLN A 106 5.99 18.84 9.93
C GLN A 106 4.76 18.71 10.83
N ARG A 107 4.09 17.56 10.79
CA ARG A 107 3.03 17.21 11.74
C ARG A 107 3.32 15.84 12.33
N ASN A 108 3.35 15.75 13.65
CA ASN A 108 3.58 14.49 14.38
C ASN A 108 4.82 13.72 13.87
N GLY A 109 5.92 14.44 13.61
CA GLY A 109 7.18 13.85 13.13
C GLY A 109 7.19 13.44 11.65
N THR A 110 6.11 13.67 10.90
CA THR A 110 6.01 13.34 9.47
C THR A 110 5.97 14.61 8.63
N TRP A 111 6.68 14.62 7.49
CA TRP A 111 6.57 15.69 6.50
C TRP A 111 5.31 15.50 5.68
N ILE A 112 4.48 16.54 5.60
CA ILE A 112 3.28 16.54 4.76
C ILE A 112 3.46 17.63 3.71
N MET A 113 3.33 17.25 2.44
CA MET A 113 3.40 18.19 1.33
C MET A 113 2.17 19.08 1.29
N ILE A 114 2.40 20.36 1.05
CA ILE A 114 1.34 21.33 0.80
C ILE A 114 1.17 21.42 -0.71
N ASP A 115 -0.05 21.19 -1.18
CA ASP A 115 -0.36 21.15 -2.61
C ASP A 115 -1.54 22.06 -2.93
N ASP A 116 -2.59 21.99 -2.11
CA ASP A 116 -3.78 22.82 -2.28
C ASP A 116 -4.47 23.18 -0.95
N GLU A 117 -5.58 23.91 -1.07
CA GLU A 117 -6.35 24.46 0.05
C GLU A 117 -7.05 23.40 0.92
N ARG A 118 -7.08 22.12 0.52
CA ARG A 118 -7.70 21.05 1.33
C ARG A 118 -6.94 20.78 2.61
N MET A 119 -5.71 21.29 2.73
CA MET A 119 -4.89 21.18 3.94
C MET A 119 -4.60 22.57 4.52
N PRO A 120 -5.52 23.12 5.34
CA PRO A 120 -5.26 24.36 6.05
C PRO A 120 -4.09 24.18 7.04
N LEU A 121 -3.28 25.22 7.17
CA LEU A 121 -2.17 25.28 8.12
C LEU A 121 -2.68 25.52 9.54
N ASN A 122 -2.06 24.88 10.53
CA ASN A 122 -2.32 25.22 11.93
C ASN A 122 -1.65 26.56 12.27
N PRO A 123 -2.14 27.29 13.29
CA PRO A 123 -1.50 28.52 13.74
C PRO A 123 -0.02 28.31 14.04
N GLY A 124 0.85 29.07 13.38
CA GLY A 124 2.31 29.00 13.53
C GLY A 124 3.03 27.98 12.63
N GLU A 125 2.33 27.16 11.86
CA GLU A 125 2.97 26.32 10.84
C GLU A 125 3.46 27.18 9.68
N GLN A 126 4.76 27.08 9.38
CA GLN A 126 5.36 27.69 8.19
C GLN A 126 5.86 26.61 7.23
N PRO A 127 5.44 26.64 5.95
CA PRO A 127 5.96 25.75 4.93
C PRO A 127 7.48 25.88 4.79
N GLN A 128 8.16 24.74 4.67
CA GLN A 128 9.59 24.67 4.40
C GLN A 128 9.80 23.99 3.06
N MET A 129 10.72 24.51 2.24
CA MET A 129 11.15 23.82 1.04
C MET A 129 12.15 22.74 1.41
N LYS A 130 11.80 21.47 1.15
CA LYS A 130 12.68 20.33 1.36
C LYS A 130 12.70 19.43 0.13
N SER A 131 13.86 18.82 -0.14
CA SER A 131 13.94 17.74 -1.10
C SER A 131 13.33 16.50 -0.48
N VAL A 132 12.13 16.13 -0.95
CA VAL A 132 11.37 15.01 -0.38
C VAL A 132 10.83 14.11 -1.48
N ARG A 133 10.58 12.84 -1.17
CA ARG A 133 9.86 11.88 -2.02
C ARG A 133 8.83 11.11 -1.21
N PHE A 134 7.98 10.35 -1.90
CA PHE A 134 6.96 9.51 -1.26
C PHE A 134 7.24 8.03 -1.53
N ARG A 135 7.33 7.23 -0.47
CA ARG A 135 7.46 5.77 -0.59
C ARG A 135 6.12 5.08 -0.83
N THR A 136 5.04 5.63 -0.26
CA THR A 136 3.67 5.18 -0.58
C THR A 136 2.78 6.36 -0.92
N LEU A 137 1.94 6.18 -1.92
CA LEU A 137 0.94 7.17 -2.32
C LEU A 137 -0.44 6.71 -1.83
N GLY A 138 -1.13 7.61 -1.16
CA GLY A 138 -2.49 7.42 -0.67
C GLY A 138 -3.38 8.61 -1.04
N CYS A 139 -4.40 8.86 -0.23
CA CYS A 139 -5.19 10.08 -0.39
C CYS A 139 -4.40 11.27 0.17
N TYR A 140 -4.43 12.40 -0.51
CA TYR A 140 -4.03 13.67 0.07
C TYR A 140 -4.99 14.06 1.21
N PRO A 141 -4.52 14.63 2.33
CA PRO A 141 -3.13 14.93 2.73
C PRO A 141 -2.50 13.85 3.65
N LEU A 142 -2.93 12.59 3.54
CA LEU A 142 -2.57 11.51 4.47
C LEU A 142 -1.31 10.73 4.07
N SER A 143 -0.55 11.21 3.09
CA SER A 143 0.68 10.57 2.61
C SER A 143 1.88 11.29 3.18
N GLY A 144 2.67 10.61 4.00
CA GLY A 144 3.91 11.15 4.55
C GLY A 144 5.03 11.16 3.52
N ALA A 145 5.67 12.32 3.37
CA ALA A 145 6.88 12.49 2.61
C ALA A 145 8.11 12.14 3.47
N ILE A 146 9.17 11.70 2.81
CA ILE A 146 10.48 11.48 3.43
C ILE A 146 11.51 12.40 2.78
N GLU A 147 12.44 12.94 3.56
CA GLU A 147 13.58 13.67 2.99
C GLU A 147 14.46 12.71 2.20
N SER A 148 14.84 13.10 1.00
CA SER A 148 15.59 12.26 0.07
C SER A 148 16.24 13.12 -1.01
N ASN A 149 17.37 12.65 -1.55
CA ASN A 149 18.01 13.23 -2.74
C ASN A 149 17.84 12.32 -3.97
N ALA A 150 17.04 11.26 -3.87
CA ALA A 150 16.89 10.26 -4.93
C ALA A 150 16.04 10.76 -6.10
N SER A 151 16.69 11.38 -7.08
CA SER A 151 16.06 12.04 -8.23
C SER A 151 15.80 11.09 -9.42
N THR A 152 16.39 9.89 -9.40
CA THR A 152 16.23 8.85 -10.41
C THR A 152 15.87 7.50 -9.79
N LEU A 153 15.43 6.54 -10.63
CA LEU A 153 15.18 5.15 -10.20
C LEU A 153 16.46 4.51 -9.62
N THR A 154 17.61 4.75 -10.24
CA THR A 154 18.90 4.25 -9.75
C THR A 154 19.22 4.82 -8.38
N ASP A 155 18.98 6.12 -8.16
CA ASP A 155 19.19 6.75 -6.85
C ASP A 155 18.29 6.14 -5.77
N ILE A 156 17.02 5.83 -6.11
CA ILE A 156 16.09 5.19 -5.16
C ILE A 156 16.62 3.81 -4.73
N ILE A 157 17.07 3.00 -5.70
CA ILE A 157 17.63 1.67 -5.41
C ILE A 157 18.86 1.79 -4.52
N GLN A 158 19.76 2.73 -4.82
CA GLN A 158 20.95 2.99 -4.00
C GLN A 158 20.59 3.44 -2.58
N GLU A 159 19.66 4.37 -2.44
CA GLU A 159 19.17 4.86 -1.14
C GLU A 159 18.58 3.71 -0.31
N MET A 160 17.84 2.80 -0.96
CA MET A 160 17.25 1.65 -0.28
C MET A 160 18.26 0.62 0.19
N LEU A 161 19.31 0.36 -0.58
CA LEU A 161 20.39 -0.55 -0.18
C LEU A 161 21.14 -0.05 1.08
N LEU A 162 21.07 1.25 1.36
CA LEU A 162 21.69 1.90 2.51
C LEU A 162 20.70 2.16 3.67
N SER A 163 19.39 2.06 3.43
CA SER A 163 18.33 2.37 4.40
C SER A 163 17.87 1.14 5.18
N THR A 164 17.60 1.33 6.48
CA THR A 164 17.10 0.27 7.38
C THR A 164 15.61 0.42 7.73
N THR A 165 14.89 1.33 7.06
CA THR A 165 13.49 1.69 7.37
C THR A 165 12.47 1.06 6.41
N SER A 166 11.32 0.61 6.92
CA SER A 166 10.28 -0.01 6.11
C SER A 166 9.47 1.01 5.29
N GLU A 167 8.91 0.55 4.16
CA GLU A 167 8.20 1.40 3.17
C GLU A 167 7.03 2.21 3.75
N ARG A 168 6.24 1.60 4.65
CA ARG A 168 5.03 2.21 5.22
C ARG A 168 5.24 3.05 6.47
N GLN A 169 6.47 3.22 6.95
CA GLN A 169 6.73 3.92 8.21
C GLN A 169 6.17 5.37 8.25
N GLY A 170 5.99 6.03 7.10
CA GLY A 170 5.44 7.38 6.99
C GLY A 170 3.91 7.49 6.91
N ARG A 171 3.14 6.40 6.99
CA ARG A 171 1.67 6.47 6.97
C ARG A 171 1.10 6.74 8.35
N LEU A 172 0.48 7.92 8.52
CA LEU A 172 -0.19 8.33 9.75
C LEU A 172 -1.35 7.39 10.20
N ILE A 173 -1.87 6.56 9.29
CA ILE A 173 -3.00 5.64 9.55
C ILE A 173 -2.55 4.31 10.20
N ASP A 174 -1.27 3.97 10.13
CA ASP A 174 -0.76 2.65 10.51
C ASP A 174 -0.31 2.56 11.99
N PHE A 175 -0.60 3.59 12.80
CA PHE A 175 -0.40 3.56 14.26
C PHE A 175 -1.42 2.69 15.02
N ASP A 176 -2.45 2.17 14.35
CA ASP A 176 -3.49 1.35 14.98
C ASP A 176 -3.14 -0.14 15.03
N GLN A 177 -3.26 -0.70 16.24
CA GLN A 177 -2.76 -2.00 16.71
C GLN A 177 -3.00 -3.21 15.79
N ALA A 178 -2.12 -4.22 15.88
CA ALA A 178 -2.11 -5.48 15.12
C ALA A 178 -3.43 -6.28 15.08
N ALA A 179 -4.34 -6.09 16.04
CA ALA A 179 -5.69 -6.69 16.03
C ALA A 179 -6.67 -6.03 15.04
N SER A 180 -6.31 -4.86 14.49
CA SER A 180 -7.14 -4.06 13.58
C SER A 180 -7.29 -4.71 12.20
N MET A 181 -6.30 -5.45 11.72
CA MET A 181 -6.28 -5.95 10.33
C MET A 181 -7.22 -7.13 10.07
N GLU A 182 -7.33 -8.08 11.00
CA GLU A 182 -8.30 -9.18 10.85
C GLU A 182 -9.75 -8.65 10.86
N LYS A 183 -10.02 -7.68 11.73
CA LYS A 183 -11.32 -7.00 11.80
C LYS A 183 -11.60 -6.22 10.50
N LYS A 184 -10.64 -5.45 10.00
CA LYS A 184 -10.72 -4.77 8.70
C LYS A 184 -11.01 -5.78 7.56
N LYS A 185 -10.39 -6.96 7.57
CA LYS A 185 -10.64 -8.02 6.57
C LYS A 185 -12.05 -8.60 6.64
N GLN A 186 -12.59 -8.81 7.85
CA GLN A 186 -13.99 -9.21 8.04
C GLN A 186 -14.97 -8.13 7.53
N GLU A 187 -14.61 -6.86 7.66
CA GLU A 187 -15.35 -5.72 7.12
C GLU A 187 -15.15 -5.55 5.60
N GLY A 188 -14.31 -6.38 4.97
CA GLY A 188 -14.06 -6.45 3.53
C GLY A 188 -12.95 -5.52 3.03
N TYR A 189 -12.10 -5.01 3.92
CA TYR A 189 -10.83 -4.40 3.57
C TYR A 189 -9.86 -5.45 3.01
N PHE A 190 -8.94 -4.98 2.16
CA PHE A 190 -7.95 -5.76 1.44
C PHE A 190 -7.01 -6.53 2.39
#